data_AF-A0A496Q5Q4-F1
#
_entry.id   AF-A0A496Q5Q4-F1
#
_cell.length_a   1.000
_cell.length_b   1.000
_cell.length_c   1.000
_cell.angle_alpha   90.00
_cell.angle_beta   90.00
_cell.angle_gamma   90.00
#
_symmetry.space_group_name_H-M   'P 1'
#
loop_
_entity.id
_entity.type
_entity.pdbx_description
1 polymer ?
#
loop_
_entity_poly.entity_id
_entity_poly.type
_entity_poly.pdbx_seq_one_letter_code
_entity_poly.pdbx_strand_id
1 'polypeptide(L)'
;MKKNEILHNPEFVRHFHRACANMRLAKALLKRRWEWTEEDRKRFEGYLSCKFLVTTDDLILALELLLNGEAEDSFEILKVRERERRILETLATENEEAEIDFALLTFEDDNLTNEVLELLQFDLWDSHKIPEYRELISSFNRAEQSELFSRTAYLHTYVRRALFDIPAHPVIIDGSNVIYEATGFVNINRLDRVFDFLASLKQFFFPYRIVFDANIRYIVPSQQRNSLESWLSSPWVEEPSPAAERIIELAKRMK
;
A
#
# COMPACT_ATOMS: atom_id res chain seq x y z
N MET A 1 -25.30 1.18 6.53
CA MET A 1 -25.61 0.20 5.45
C MET A 1 -26.41 -0.94 6.05
N LYS A 2 -27.42 -1.48 5.34
CA LYS A 2 -28.18 -2.64 5.84
C LYS A 2 -27.31 -3.91 5.73
N LYS A 3 -27.46 -4.90 6.63
CA LYS A 3 -26.68 -6.17 6.63
C LYS A 3 -26.63 -6.81 5.23
N ASN A 4 -27.77 -6.87 4.53
CA ASN A 4 -27.83 -7.40 3.16
C ASN A 4 -27.05 -6.58 2.11
N GLU A 5 -26.91 -5.27 2.28
CA GLU A 5 -26.10 -4.44 1.37
C GLU A 5 -24.59 -4.65 1.62
N ILE A 6 -24.19 -4.87 2.88
CA ILE A 6 -22.80 -5.13 3.28
C ILE A 6 -22.34 -6.50 2.78
N LEU A 7 -23.18 -7.53 2.90
CA LEU A 7 -22.84 -8.88 2.46
C LEU A 7 -22.52 -8.97 0.96
N HIS A 8 -23.05 -8.05 0.16
CA HIS A 8 -22.78 -7.94 -1.27
C HIS A 8 -21.68 -6.93 -1.61
N ASN A 9 -21.11 -6.23 -0.62
CA ASN A 9 -19.97 -5.35 -0.82
C ASN A 9 -18.72 -6.20 -1.10
N PRO A 10 -18.05 -6.03 -2.27
CA PRO A 10 -16.84 -6.77 -2.61
C PRO A 10 -15.72 -6.65 -1.56
N GLU A 11 -15.61 -5.50 -0.89
CA GLU A 11 -14.63 -5.27 0.18
C GLU A 11 -14.97 -6.09 1.44
N PHE A 12 -16.26 -6.17 1.78
CA PHE A 12 -16.70 -7.00 2.89
C PHE A 12 -16.45 -8.48 2.60
N VAL A 13 -16.75 -8.98 1.39
CA VAL A 13 -16.49 -10.38 1.02
C VAL A 13 -15.01 -10.73 1.17
N ARG A 14 -14.11 -9.78 0.88
CA ARG A 14 -12.66 -9.96 1.07
C ARG A 14 -12.25 -9.90 2.54
N HIS A 15 -12.77 -8.92 3.28
CA HIS A 15 -12.58 -8.81 4.72
C HIS A 15 -13.06 -10.08 5.44
N PHE A 16 -14.18 -10.65 5.00
CA PHE A 16 -14.78 -11.84 5.60
C PHE A 16 -13.77 -12.98 5.74
N HIS A 17 -13.01 -13.30 4.69
CA HIS A 17 -11.99 -14.36 4.76
C HIS A 17 -10.87 -14.05 5.76
N ARG A 18 -10.41 -12.79 5.82
CA ARG A 18 -9.40 -12.33 6.79
C ARG A 18 -9.94 -12.36 8.21
N ALA A 19 -11.18 -11.92 8.40
CA ALA A 19 -11.88 -11.94 9.68
C ALA A 19 -12.05 -13.38 10.19
N CYS A 20 -12.44 -14.34 9.32
CA CYS A 20 -12.50 -15.76 9.69
C CYS A 20 -11.12 -16.28 10.14
N ALA A 21 -10.05 -15.94 9.42
CA ALA A 21 -8.69 -16.34 9.78
C ALA A 21 -8.25 -15.75 11.13
N ASN A 22 -8.46 -14.45 11.32
CA ASN A 22 -8.19 -13.74 12.57
C ASN A 22 -8.99 -14.33 13.74
N MET A 23 -10.28 -14.62 13.54
CA MET A 23 -11.14 -15.23 14.55
C MET A 23 -10.61 -16.61 14.96
N ARG A 24 -10.15 -17.43 14.01
CA ARG A 24 -9.52 -18.73 14.31
C ARG A 24 -8.23 -18.60 15.09
N LEU A 25 -7.37 -17.64 14.71
CA LEU A 25 -6.13 -17.35 15.43
C LEU A 25 -6.40 -16.82 16.84
N ALA A 26 -7.38 -15.94 17.01
CA ALA A 26 -7.82 -15.44 18.30
C ALA A 26 -8.36 -16.58 19.19
N LYS A 27 -9.23 -17.45 18.66
CA LYS A 27 -9.72 -18.65 19.37
C LYS A 27 -8.59 -19.60 19.76
N ALA A 28 -7.63 -19.85 18.87
CA ALA A 28 -6.48 -20.69 19.17
C ALA A 28 -5.61 -20.10 20.28
N LEU A 29 -5.40 -18.77 20.26
CA LEU A 29 -4.64 -18.06 21.28
C LEU A 29 -5.38 -18.05 22.63
N LEU A 30 -6.70 -17.86 22.61
CA LEU A 30 -7.58 -17.89 23.78
C LEU A 30 -7.54 -19.22 24.53
N LYS A 31 -7.39 -20.34 23.81
CA LYS A 31 -7.24 -21.68 24.42
C LYS A 31 -6.02 -21.80 25.34
N ARG A 32 -4.98 -21.00 25.09
CA ARG A 32 -3.74 -20.96 25.88
C ARG A 32 -3.56 -19.66 26.67
N ARG A 33 -4.66 -18.99 27.05
CA ARG A 33 -4.68 -17.70 27.77
C ARG A 33 -3.83 -17.65 29.03
N TRP A 34 -3.75 -18.75 29.77
CA TRP A 34 -2.99 -18.85 31.02
C TRP A 34 -1.47 -18.74 30.85
N GLU A 35 -0.98 -18.86 29.61
CA GLU A 35 0.43 -18.75 29.26
C GLU A 35 0.75 -17.42 28.57
N TRP A 36 -0.21 -16.49 28.51
CA TRP A 36 -0.05 -15.26 27.73
C TRP A 36 1.04 -14.35 28.28
N THR A 37 1.88 -13.91 27.35
CA THR A 37 2.76 -12.77 27.55
C THR A 37 2.06 -11.47 27.11
N GLU A 38 2.67 -10.32 27.41
CA GLU A 38 2.22 -9.03 26.88
C GLU A 38 2.19 -9.00 25.34
N GLU A 39 3.06 -9.78 24.68
CA GLU A 39 3.06 -9.88 23.23
C GLU A 39 1.89 -10.73 22.70
N ASP A 40 1.53 -11.81 23.40
CA ASP A 40 0.34 -12.59 23.07
C ASP A 40 -0.93 -11.75 23.22
N ARG A 41 -1.02 -10.94 24.28
CA ARG A 41 -2.12 -9.97 24.43
C ARG A 41 -2.21 -9.03 23.23
N LYS A 42 -1.09 -8.41 22.82
CA LYS A 42 -1.07 -7.50 21.67
C LYS A 42 -1.51 -8.19 20.38
N ARG A 43 -1.11 -9.45 20.17
CA ARG A 43 -1.57 -10.26 19.02
C ARG A 43 -3.06 -10.53 19.09
N PHE A 44 -3.58 -10.88 20.27
CA PHE A 44 -5.01 -11.09 20.49
C PHE A 44 -5.81 -9.82 20.15
N GLU A 45 -5.45 -8.69 20.76
CA GLU A 45 -6.02 -7.36 20.46
C GLU A 45 -5.96 -7.02 18.96
N GLY A 46 -4.84 -7.33 18.31
CA GLY A 46 -4.65 -7.14 16.87
C GLY A 46 -5.58 -7.99 16.00
N TYR A 47 -5.86 -9.24 16.37
CA TYR A 47 -6.82 -10.07 15.63
C TYR A 47 -8.26 -9.57 15.74
N LEU A 48 -8.59 -8.92 16.85
CA LEU A 48 -9.93 -8.42 17.14
C LEU A 48 -10.14 -6.97 16.67
N SER A 49 -9.08 -6.28 16.22
CA SER A 49 -9.09 -4.83 15.97
C SER A 49 -9.63 -4.05 17.17
N CYS A 50 -9.30 -4.46 18.39
CA CYS A 50 -9.74 -3.82 19.63
C CYS A 50 -8.60 -3.71 20.64
N LYS A 51 -8.65 -2.72 21.52
CA LYS A 51 -7.68 -2.55 22.61
C LYS A 51 -8.39 -2.58 23.95
N PHE A 52 -7.89 -3.37 24.89
CA PHE A 52 -8.40 -3.41 26.26
C PHE A 52 -7.52 -2.56 27.15
N LEU A 53 -8.11 -1.73 28.01
CA LEU A 53 -7.36 -0.83 28.92
C LEU A 53 -7.23 -1.43 30.32
N VAL A 54 -6.94 -2.72 30.39
CA VAL A 54 -6.77 -3.49 31.64
C VAL A 54 -5.39 -4.14 31.68
N THR A 55 -5.02 -4.82 32.76
CA THR A 55 -3.78 -5.62 32.76
C THR A 55 -3.98 -6.92 31.97
N THR A 56 -2.87 -7.59 31.62
CA THR A 56 -2.95 -8.90 30.94
C THR A 56 -3.62 -9.93 31.85
N ASP A 57 -3.36 -9.89 33.16
CA ASP A 57 -4.01 -10.77 34.14
C ASP A 57 -5.51 -10.51 34.24
N ASP A 58 -5.93 -9.24 34.30
CA ASP A 58 -7.36 -8.87 34.32
C ASP A 58 -8.07 -9.29 33.03
N LEU A 59 -7.40 -9.16 31.87
CA LEU A 59 -7.94 -9.61 30.59
C LEU A 59 -8.14 -11.13 30.58
N ILE A 60 -7.15 -11.89 31.06
CA ILE A 60 -7.26 -13.36 31.16
C ILE A 60 -8.41 -13.75 32.08
N LEU A 61 -8.54 -13.10 33.25
CA LEU A 61 -9.62 -13.36 34.21
C LEU A 61 -10.98 -13.08 33.58
N ALA A 62 -11.15 -11.93 32.92
CA ALA A 62 -12.43 -11.60 32.30
C ALA A 62 -12.77 -12.56 31.15
N LEU A 63 -11.79 -12.94 30.34
CA LEU A 63 -12.00 -13.93 29.27
C LEU A 63 -12.40 -15.30 29.84
N GLU A 64 -11.92 -15.65 31.03
CA GLU A 64 -12.34 -16.87 31.74
C GLU A 64 -13.82 -16.82 32.12
N LEU A 65 -14.25 -15.72 32.75
CA LEU A 65 -15.65 -15.51 33.14
C LEU A 65 -16.56 -15.60 31.92
N LEU A 66 -16.17 -14.95 30.82
CA LEU A 66 -16.90 -15.00 29.57
C LEU A 66 -17.09 -16.44 29.06
N LEU A 67 -16.03 -17.25 29.05
CA LEU A 67 -16.09 -18.65 28.60
C LEU A 67 -16.90 -19.55 29.53
N ASN A 68 -17.00 -19.21 30.81
CA ASN A 68 -17.81 -19.92 31.80
C ASN A 68 -19.29 -19.49 31.81
N GLY A 69 -19.69 -18.55 30.93
CA GLY A 69 -21.06 -18.05 30.83
C GLY A 69 -21.37 -16.86 31.73
N GLU A 70 -20.37 -16.28 32.40
CA GLU A 70 -20.46 -15.11 33.27
C GLU A 70 -20.08 -13.83 32.47
N ALA A 71 -20.82 -13.58 31.38
CA ALA A 71 -20.50 -12.52 30.43
C ALA A 71 -20.61 -11.10 31.03
N GLU A 72 -21.62 -10.85 31.88
CA GLU A 72 -21.79 -9.51 32.49
C GLU A 72 -20.63 -9.17 33.44
N ASP A 73 -20.21 -10.13 34.27
CA ASP A 73 -19.08 -9.96 35.19
C ASP A 73 -17.77 -9.73 34.41
N SER A 74 -17.58 -10.46 33.29
CA SER A 74 -16.47 -10.23 32.35
C SER A 74 -16.46 -8.79 31.82
N PHE A 75 -17.60 -8.29 31.35
CA PHE A 75 -17.67 -6.96 30.75
C PHE A 75 -17.57 -5.83 31.78
N GLU A 76 -17.96 -6.07 33.02
CA GLU A 76 -17.73 -5.14 34.12
C GLU A 76 -16.24 -4.98 34.41
N ILE A 77 -15.48 -6.08 34.46
CA ILE A 77 -14.02 -6.05 34.62
C ILE A 77 -13.36 -5.31 33.45
N LEU A 78 -13.74 -5.67 32.22
CA LEU A 78 -13.09 -5.14 31.02
C LEU A 78 -13.46 -3.69 30.69
N LYS A 79 -14.59 -3.19 31.21
CA LYS A 79 -15.13 -1.85 30.91
C LYS A 79 -15.22 -1.56 29.40
N VAL A 80 -15.58 -2.59 28.65
CA VAL A 80 -15.65 -2.59 27.19
C VAL A 80 -16.93 -1.93 26.67
N ARG A 81 -16.86 -1.33 25.48
CA ARG A 81 -18.03 -0.75 24.81
C ARG A 81 -18.82 -1.86 24.11
N GLU A 82 -20.02 -1.50 23.64
CA GLU A 82 -20.95 -2.43 23.00
C GLU A 82 -20.35 -3.20 21.81
N ARG A 83 -19.48 -2.57 21.02
CA ARG A 83 -18.79 -3.23 19.90
C ARG A 83 -17.87 -4.34 20.40
N GLU A 84 -16.99 -4.02 21.34
CA GLU A 84 -16.02 -4.98 21.89
C GLU A 84 -16.71 -6.10 22.65
N ARG A 85 -17.82 -5.80 23.37
CA ARG A 85 -18.69 -6.82 23.97
C ARG A 85 -19.14 -7.83 22.94
N ARG A 86 -19.77 -7.36 21.86
CA ARG A 86 -20.26 -8.24 20.78
C ARG A 86 -19.15 -9.04 20.12
N ILE A 87 -17.96 -8.45 19.91
CA ILE A 87 -16.80 -9.16 19.37
C ILE A 87 -16.42 -10.34 20.29
N LEU A 88 -16.35 -10.10 21.60
CA LEU A 88 -16.00 -11.11 22.59
C LEU A 88 -17.08 -12.21 22.69
N GLU A 89 -18.37 -11.85 22.72
CA GLU A 89 -19.48 -12.82 22.68
C GLU A 89 -19.42 -13.70 21.43
N THR A 90 -19.12 -13.08 20.29
CA THR A 90 -18.99 -13.77 19.01
C THR A 90 -17.81 -14.77 19.04
N LEU A 91 -16.70 -14.43 19.70
CA LEU A 91 -15.59 -15.37 19.91
C LEU A 91 -15.97 -16.54 20.83
N ALA A 92 -16.79 -16.31 21.86
CA ALA A 92 -17.25 -17.35 22.78
C ALA A 92 -18.26 -18.32 22.12
N THR A 93 -18.88 -17.91 21.02
CA THR A 93 -19.90 -18.68 20.31
C THR A 93 -19.27 -19.65 19.28
N GLU A 94 -19.82 -20.87 19.16
CA GLU A 94 -19.35 -21.91 18.22
C GLU A 94 -20.23 -22.08 16.95
N ASN A 95 -21.13 -21.14 16.65
CA ASN A 95 -21.99 -21.25 15.47
C ASN A 95 -21.31 -20.72 14.18
N GLU A 96 -21.81 -21.14 13.02
CA GLU A 96 -21.31 -20.68 11.70
C GLU A 96 -21.63 -19.19 11.46
N GLU A 97 -22.71 -18.67 12.05
CA GLU A 97 -23.08 -17.25 11.93
C GLU A 97 -22.10 -16.30 12.64
N ALA A 98 -21.37 -16.78 13.66
CA ALA A 98 -20.40 -15.97 14.38
C ALA A 98 -19.25 -15.49 13.49
N GLU A 99 -18.86 -16.24 12.46
CA GLU A 99 -17.84 -15.76 11.51
C GLU A 99 -18.35 -14.51 10.74
N ILE A 100 -19.63 -14.49 10.36
CA ILE A 100 -20.24 -13.36 9.64
C ILE A 100 -20.39 -12.16 10.56
N ASP A 101 -20.89 -12.37 11.78
CA ASP A 101 -21.08 -11.28 12.73
C ASP A 101 -19.73 -10.70 13.21
N PHE A 102 -18.72 -11.56 13.40
CA PHE A 102 -17.35 -11.12 13.68
C PHE A 102 -16.80 -10.26 12.54
N ALA A 103 -16.96 -10.70 11.30
CA ALA A 103 -16.55 -9.93 10.12
C ALA A 103 -17.26 -8.59 10.07
N LEU A 104 -18.57 -8.53 10.33
CA LEU A 104 -19.34 -7.27 10.34
C LEU A 104 -18.86 -6.30 11.42
N LEU A 105 -18.53 -6.81 12.62
CA LEU A 105 -18.09 -5.98 13.75
C LEU A 105 -16.66 -5.45 13.58
N THR A 106 -15.81 -6.23 12.92
CA THR A 106 -14.41 -5.90 12.67
C THR A 106 -14.17 -5.22 11.33
N PHE A 107 -15.22 -5.11 10.50
CA PHE A 107 -15.16 -4.38 9.24
C PHE A 107 -15.10 -2.88 9.54
N GLU A 108 -13.90 -2.33 9.49
CA GLU A 108 -13.67 -0.89 9.50
C GLU A 108 -13.68 -0.44 8.03
N ASP A 109 -14.62 0.45 7.70
CA ASP A 109 -14.78 1.04 6.36
C ASP A 109 -13.56 1.94 5.98
N ASP A 110 -12.63 2.13 6.92
CA ASP A 110 -11.34 2.78 6.74
C ASP A 110 -10.32 1.79 6.14
N ASN A 111 -10.33 1.80 4.82
CA ASN A 111 -9.61 0.88 3.97
C ASN A 111 -8.15 1.34 3.83
N LEU A 112 -7.17 0.59 4.34
CA LEU A 112 -5.73 0.84 4.10
C LEU A 112 -5.43 1.05 2.60
N THR A 113 -6.22 0.41 1.73
CA THR A 113 -6.21 0.64 0.28
C THR A 113 -6.59 2.07 -0.12
N ASN A 114 -7.59 2.68 0.53
CA ASN A 114 -7.97 4.08 0.31
C ASN A 114 -6.87 5.04 0.76
N GLU A 115 -6.26 4.81 1.93
CA GLU A 115 -5.14 5.62 2.42
C GLU A 115 -3.96 5.57 1.43
N VAL A 116 -3.62 4.38 0.94
CA VAL A 116 -2.56 4.26 -0.08
C VAL A 116 -2.97 4.93 -1.39
N LEU A 117 -4.22 4.82 -1.84
CA LEU A 117 -4.66 5.50 -3.06
C LEU A 117 -4.61 7.02 -2.97
N GLU A 118 -4.88 7.59 -1.78
CA GLU A 118 -4.70 9.02 -1.54
C GLU A 118 -3.22 9.42 -1.66
N LEU A 119 -2.30 8.57 -1.20
CA LEU A 119 -0.85 8.76 -1.35
C LEU A 119 -0.36 8.55 -2.79
N LEU A 120 -1.05 7.74 -3.60
CA LEU A 120 -0.69 7.43 -4.99
C LEU A 120 -1.15 8.51 -5.99
N GLN A 121 -1.31 9.77 -5.60
CA GLN A 121 -1.51 10.87 -6.54
C GLN A 121 -0.18 11.45 -7.01
N PHE A 122 0.45 10.80 -7.99
CA PHE A 122 1.74 11.28 -8.47
C PHE A 122 2.00 10.98 -9.95
N ASP A 123 2.70 11.89 -10.60
CA ASP A 123 3.01 11.86 -12.03
C ASP A 123 4.33 11.11 -12.30
N LEU A 124 4.73 11.01 -13.56
CA LEU A 124 5.96 10.33 -13.95
C LEU A 124 7.20 10.88 -13.20
N TRP A 125 7.32 12.19 -13.04
CA TRP A 125 8.47 12.83 -12.37
C TRP A 125 8.58 12.51 -10.87
N ASP A 126 7.49 12.09 -10.24
CA ASP A 126 7.46 11.67 -8.84
C ASP A 126 7.88 10.21 -8.62
N SER A 127 8.25 9.48 -9.68
CA SER A 127 8.61 8.05 -9.60
C SER A 127 9.73 7.74 -8.62
N HIS A 128 10.49 8.76 -8.18
CA HIS A 128 11.50 8.63 -7.14
C HIS A 128 10.97 8.17 -5.77
N LYS A 129 9.68 8.38 -5.50
CA LYS A 129 8.98 7.95 -4.27
C LYS A 129 8.52 6.49 -4.32
N ILE A 130 8.48 5.89 -5.51
CA ILE A 130 7.97 4.52 -5.72
C ILE A 130 8.65 3.45 -4.86
N PRO A 131 9.98 3.47 -4.62
CA PRO A 131 10.60 2.48 -3.73
C PRO A 131 9.94 2.42 -2.34
N GLU A 132 9.59 3.56 -1.74
CA GLU A 132 8.92 3.64 -0.44
C GLU A 132 7.50 3.03 -0.52
N TYR A 133 6.77 3.34 -1.59
CA TYR A 133 5.43 2.76 -1.80
C TYR A 133 5.48 1.26 -2.07
N ARG A 134 6.53 0.74 -2.75
CA ARG A 134 6.70 -0.70 -2.96
C ARG A 134 6.90 -1.44 -1.64
N GLU A 135 7.65 -0.87 -0.70
CA GLU A 135 7.79 -1.45 0.64
C GLU A 135 6.43 -1.52 1.36
N LEU A 136 5.65 -0.44 1.31
CA LEU A 136 4.30 -0.43 1.88
C LEU A 136 3.39 -1.48 1.23
N ILE A 137 3.33 -1.52 -0.10
CA ILE A 137 2.52 -2.49 -0.86
C ILE A 137 2.97 -3.93 -0.59
N SER A 138 4.27 -4.16 -0.34
CA SER A 138 4.77 -5.50 -0.03
C SER A 138 4.22 -6.09 1.28
N SER A 139 3.76 -5.23 2.20
CA SER A 139 3.09 -5.65 3.43
C SER A 139 1.64 -6.11 3.21
N PHE A 140 1.07 -5.79 2.04
CA PHE A 140 -0.32 -6.12 1.71
C PHE A 140 -0.43 -7.58 1.29
N ASN A 141 -1.57 -8.20 1.58
CA ASN A 141 -1.88 -9.53 1.08
C ASN A 141 -2.24 -9.51 -0.42
N ARG A 142 -2.32 -10.68 -1.05
CA ARG A 142 -2.56 -10.80 -2.51
C ARG A 142 -3.87 -10.14 -2.97
N ALA A 143 -4.92 -10.16 -2.15
CA ALA A 143 -6.21 -9.57 -2.51
C ALA A 143 -6.15 -8.04 -2.46
N GLU A 144 -5.49 -7.49 -1.43
CA GLU A 144 -5.24 -6.05 -1.28
C GLU A 144 -4.36 -5.51 -2.42
N GLN A 145 -3.30 -6.24 -2.79
CA GLN A 145 -2.48 -5.87 -3.94
C GLN A 145 -3.26 -5.90 -5.26
N SER A 146 -4.12 -6.90 -5.45
CA SER A 146 -4.98 -6.98 -6.65
C SER A 146 -6.01 -5.85 -6.72
N GLU A 147 -6.52 -5.39 -5.58
CA GLU A 147 -7.42 -4.24 -5.52
C GLU A 147 -6.69 -2.96 -5.86
N LEU A 148 -5.55 -2.73 -5.21
CA LEU A 148 -4.73 -1.57 -5.46
C LEU A 148 -4.30 -1.50 -6.94
N PHE A 149 -3.92 -2.63 -7.53
CA PHE A 149 -3.61 -2.72 -8.96
C PHE A 149 -4.79 -2.34 -9.87
N SER A 150 -6.02 -2.66 -9.46
CA SER A 150 -7.24 -2.34 -10.22
C SER A 150 -7.62 -0.87 -10.08
N ARG A 151 -7.49 -0.32 -8.86
CA ARG A 151 -7.86 1.06 -8.55
C ARG A 151 -6.83 2.09 -8.99
N THR A 152 -5.59 1.67 -9.29
CA THR A 152 -4.52 2.50 -9.85
C THR A 152 -4.52 2.56 -11.39
N ALA A 153 -5.62 2.16 -12.04
CA ALA A 153 -5.74 2.20 -13.51
C ALA A 153 -5.65 3.62 -14.11
N TYR A 154 -5.87 4.66 -13.29
CA TYR A 154 -5.71 6.07 -13.69
C TYR A 154 -4.24 6.51 -13.77
N LEU A 155 -3.32 5.76 -13.16
CA LEU A 155 -1.89 6.08 -13.21
C LEU A 155 -1.30 5.80 -14.58
N HIS A 156 -0.25 6.52 -14.93
CA HIS A 156 0.55 6.23 -16.11
C HIS A 156 1.03 4.77 -16.10
N THR A 157 0.94 4.07 -17.23
CA THR A 157 1.25 2.64 -17.31
C THR A 157 2.64 2.31 -16.76
N TYR A 158 3.63 3.15 -17.06
CA TYR A 158 4.99 3.03 -16.51
C TYR A 158 5.02 3.09 -14.98
N VAL A 159 4.32 4.04 -14.35
CA VAL A 159 4.22 4.18 -12.89
C VAL A 159 3.55 2.96 -12.27
N ARG A 160 2.45 2.50 -12.89
CA ARG A 160 1.75 1.31 -12.43
C ARG A 160 2.66 0.07 -12.47
N ARG A 161 3.41 -0.14 -13.55
CA ARG A 161 4.43 -1.20 -13.61
C ARG A 161 5.52 -1.00 -12.55
N ALA A 162 5.95 0.24 -12.34
CA ALA A 162 6.92 0.58 -11.31
C ALA A 162 6.44 0.24 -9.88
N LEU A 163 5.14 0.23 -9.62
CA LEU A 163 4.58 -0.20 -8.32
C LEU A 163 4.52 -1.73 -8.19
N PHE A 164 4.10 -2.45 -9.24
CA PHE A 164 3.70 -3.86 -9.11
C PHE A 164 4.61 -4.88 -9.80
N ASP A 165 5.29 -4.52 -10.89
CA ASP A 165 6.13 -5.45 -11.64
C ASP A 165 7.52 -5.59 -10.99
N ILE A 166 8.16 -6.74 -11.20
CA ILE A 166 9.57 -6.94 -10.82
C ILE A 166 10.46 -6.24 -11.86
N PRO A 167 11.29 -5.26 -11.46
CA PRO A 167 12.23 -4.62 -12.37
C PRO A 167 13.29 -5.61 -12.86
N ALA A 168 13.62 -5.56 -14.14
CA ALA A 168 14.70 -6.34 -14.74
C ALA A 168 16.04 -5.62 -14.60
N HIS A 169 16.09 -4.36 -15.02
CA HIS A 169 17.32 -3.54 -15.00
C HIS A 169 16.97 -2.06 -14.83
N PRO A 170 17.86 -1.23 -14.27
CA PRO A 170 17.73 0.21 -14.34
C PRO A 170 17.86 0.73 -15.79
N VAL A 171 17.41 1.96 -16.03
CA VAL A 171 17.58 2.64 -17.33
C VAL A 171 18.09 4.07 -17.14
N ILE A 172 18.98 4.49 -18.03
CA ILE A 172 19.48 5.87 -18.10
C ILE A 172 19.04 6.43 -19.44
N ILE A 173 18.37 7.57 -19.39
CA ILE A 173 17.78 8.24 -20.54
C ILE A 173 18.61 9.50 -20.81
N ASP A 174 19.15 9.61 -22.01
CA ASP A 174 19.70 10.86 -22.53
C ASP A 174 18.53 11.80 -22.86
N GLY A 175 18.17 12.63 -21.89
CA GLY A 175 17.01 13.51 -21.98
C GLY A 175 17.17 14.54 -23.10
N SER A 176 18.36 15.11 -23.25
CA SER A 176 18.65 16.07 -24.32
C SER A 176 18.39 15.44 -25.68
N ASN A 177 18.96 14.25 -25.94
CA ASN A 177 18.77 13.58 -27.23
C ASN A 177 17.31 13.14 -27.48
N VAL A 178 16.59 12.73 -26.44
CA VAL A 178 15.17 12.33 -26.57
C VAL A 178 14.28 13.47 -27.02
N ILE A 179 14.47 14.67 -26.45
CA ILE A 179 13.57 15.80 -26.71
C ILE A 179 13.90 16.53 -28.01
N TYR A 180 15.11 16.36 -28.56
CA TYR A 180 15.50 16.90 -29.86
C TYR A 180 14.84 16.12 -31.01
N GLU A 181 14.12 16.82 -31.88
CA GLU A 181 13.63 16.29 -33.15
C GLU A 181 14.68 16.41 -34.25
N ALA A 182 14.68 15.45 -35.18
CA ALA A 182 15.52 15.50 -36.38
C ALA A 182 15.21 16.71 -37.28
N THR A 183 14.04 17.33 -37.09
CA THR A 183 13.57 18.56 -37.74
C THR A 183 14.15 19.83 -37.11
N GLY A 184 14.87 19.73 -35.99
CA GLY A 184 15.48 20.85 -35.26
C GLY A 184 14.61 21.45 -34.15
N PHE A 185 13.39 20.95 -33.93
CA PHE A 185 12.52 21.40 -32.85
C PHE A 185 12.74 20.61 -31.56
N VAL A 186 12.50 21.27 -30.42
CA VAL A 186 12.60 20.63 -29.10
C VAL A 186 11.21 20.45 -28.50
N ASN A 187 10.94 19.23 -28.03
CA ASN A 187 9.64 18.82 -27.51
C ASN A 187 9.78 17.94 -26.26
N ILE A 188 9.51 18.50 -25.09
CA ILE A 188 9.61 17.85 -23.77
C ILE A 188 8.62 16.69 -23.62
N ASN A 189 7.45 16.78 -24.27
CA ASN A 189 6.41 15.74 -24.21
C ASN A 189 6.84 14.43 -24.89
N ARG A 190 8.00 14.41 -25.55
CA ARG A 190 8.59 13.16 -26.07
C ARG A 190 9.06 12.24 -24.95
N LEU A 191 9.32 12.76 -23.76
CA LEU A 191 9.62 11.92 -22.58
C LEU A 191 8.45 11.01 -22.25
N ASP A 192 7.22 11.51 -22.29
CA ASP A 192 6.02 10.69 -22.04
C ASP A 192 5.98 9.49 -22.99
N ARG A 193 6.28 9.71 -24.28
CA ARG A 193 6.36 8.63 -25.28
C ARG A 193 7.45 7.62 -25.00
N VAL A 194 8.58 8.05 -24.43
CA VAL A 194 9.63 7.11 -23.98
C VAL A 194 9.11 6.25 -22.85
N PHE A 195 8.39 6.82 -21.89
CA PHE A 195 7.81 6.05 -20.78
C PHE A 195 6.68 5.13 -21.23
N ASP A 196 5.85 5.53 -22.19
CA ASP A 196 4.87 4.65 -22.85
C ASP A 196 5.56 3.47 -23.53
N PHE A 197 6.64 3.73 -24.27
CA PHE A 197 7.42 2.70 -24.93
C PHE A 197 8.03 1.74 -23.90
N LEU A 198 8.74 2.26 -22.88
CA LEU A 198 9.31 1.45 -21.81
C LEU A 198 8.25 0.62 -21.08
N ALA A 199 7.06 1.18 -20.84
CA ALA A 199 5.95 0.48 -20.24
C ALA A 199 5.39 -0.64 -21.12
N SER A 200 5.53 -0.55 -22.44
CA SER A 200 5.09 -1.59 -23.38
C SER A 200 6.07 -2.77 -23.51
N LEU A 201 7.33 -2.60 -23.06
CA LEU A 201 8.35 -3.64 -23.20
C LEU A 201 8.07 -4.85 -22.31
N LYS A 202 8.38 -6.06 -22.80
CA LYS A 202 8.25 -7.30 -22.00
C LYS A 202 9.07 -7.23 -20.71
N GLN A 203 10.31 -6.75 -20.81
CA GLN A 203 11.15 -6.48 -19.65
C GLN A 203 10.80 -5.10 -19.07
N PHE A 204 10.70 -5.02 -17.75
CA PHE A 204 10.44 -3.76 -17.07
C PHE A 204 11.75 -3.10 -16.65
N PHE A 205 11.95 -1.85 -17.05
CA PHE A 205 13.16 -1.10 -16.71
C PHE A 205 12.88 -0.10 -15.59
N PHE A 206 13.50 -0.27 -14.43
CA PHE A 206 13.33 0.58 -13.26
C PHE A 206 14.45 0.31 -12.24
N PRO A 207 14.92 1.33 -11.47
CA PRO A 207 14.56 2.74 -11.57
C PRO A 207 15.12 3.39 -12.84
N TYR A 208 14.61 4.58 -13.19
CA TYR A 208 15.18 5.38 -14.26
C TYR A 208 16.09 6.50 -13.72
N ARG A 209 16.95 7.01 -14.59
CA ARG A 209 17.59 8.32 -14.48
C ARG A 209 17.45 9.06 -15.81
N ILE A 210 17.22 10.37 -15.77
CA ILE A 210 17.25 11.22 -16.97
C ILE A 210 18.41 12.20 -16.80
N VAL A 211 19.23 12.31 -17.84
CA VAL A 211 20.35 13.25 -17.87
C VAL A 211 20.12 14.23 -19.00
N PHE A 212 20.03 15.51 -18.67
CA PHE A 212 20.05 16.59 -19.63
C PHE A 212 21.43 17.25 -19.64
N ASP A 213 21.82 17.82 -20.76
CA ASP A 213 22.93 18.76 -20.78
C ASP A 213 22.54 20.06 -20.08
N ALA A 214 23.47 20.66 -19.33
CA ALA A 214 23.22 21.88 -18.56
C ALA A 214 22.63 23.05 -19.38
N ASN A 215 22.78 23.05 -20.70
CA ASN A 215 22.21 24.09 -21.57
C ASN A 215 20.71 23.90 -21.88
N ILE A 216 20.06 22.85 -21.39
CA ILE A 216 18.68 22.47 -21.77
C ILE A 216 17.66 23.58 -21.54
N ARG A 217 17.82 24.37 -20.46
CA ARG A 217 16.93 25.48 -20.10
C ARG A 217 16.90 26.61 -21.14
N TYR A 218 17.98 26.75 -21.92
CA TYR A 218 18.08 27.75 -22.99
C TYR A 218 17.50 27.24 -24.31
N ILE A 219 17.44 25.92 -24.49
CA ILE A 219 17.00 25.26 -25.71
C ILE A 219 15.49 25.06 -25.70
N VAL A 220 14.92 24.70 -24.55
CA VAL A 220 13.49 24.40 -24.44
C VAL A 220 12.65 25.68 -24.62
N PRO A 221 11.65 25.68 -25.54
CA PRO A 221 10.77 26.82 -25.77
C PRO A 221 10.04 27.27 -24.51
N SER A 222 9.76 28.57 -24.41
CA SER A 222 9.12 29.16 -23.22
C SER A 222 7.79 28.48 -22.86
N GLN A 223 7.01 28.04 -23.85
CA GLN A 223 5.74 27.36 -23.64
C GLN A 223 5.88 25.99 -22.95
N GLN A 224 7.06 25.38 -23.00
CA GLN A 224 7.32 24.03 -22.47
C GLN A 224 8.17 24.05 -21.18
N ARG A 225 8.54 25.23 -20.69
CA ARG A 225 9.39 25.38 -19.50
C ARG A 225 8.76 24.78 -18.25
N ASN A 226 7.46 24.97 -18.03
CA ASN A 226 6.80 24.41 -16.85
C ASN A 226 6.93 22.88 -16.79
N SER A 227 6.72 22.20 -17.93
CA SER A 227 6.89 20.76 -18.03
C SER A 227 8.36 20.34 -17.80
N LEU A 228 9.32 21.10 -18.34
CA LEU A 228 10.73 20.86 -18.05
C LEU A 228 11.02 21.00 -16.54
N GLU A 229 10.54 22.06 -15.88
CA GLU A 229 10.73 22.26 -14.44
C GLU A 229 10.10 21.14 -13.61
N SER A 230 8.93 20.61 -14.01
CA SER A 230 8.35 19.42 -13.37
C SER A 230 9.30 18.23 -13.42
N TRP A 231 9.95 17.96 -14.56
CA TRP A 231 10.96 16.91 -14.66
C TRP A 231 12.19 17.21 -13.81
N LEU A 232 12.72 18.43 -13.88
CA LEU A 232 13.92 18.85 -13.15
C LEU A 232 13.71 18.93 -11.62
N SER A 233 12.46 19.00 -11.16
CA SER A 233 12.13 18.91 -9.74
C SER A 233 12.41 17.52 -9.14
N SER A 234 12.52 16.50 -9.99
CA SER A 234 12.76 15.14 -9.58
C SER A 234 14.24 14.90 -9.27
N PRO A 235 14.60 14.26 -8.14
CA PRO A 235 15.99 13.91 -7.84
C PRO A 235 16.57 12.83 -8.77
N TRP A 236 15.76 12.26 -9.66
CA TRP A 236 16.19 11.30 -10.68
C TRP A 236 16.49 11.95 -12.03
N VAL A 237 16.41 13.27 -12.11
CA VAL A 237 16.73 14.06 -13.30
C VAL A 237 17.87 15.02 -12.95
N GLU A 238 18.90 15.07 -13.78
CA GLU A 238 20.09 15.91 -13.55
C GLU A 238 20.53 16.66 -14.81
N GLU A 239 21.20 17.80 -14.60
CA GLU A 239 21.65 18.73 -15.65
C GLU A 239 23.19 18.91 -15.68
N PRO A 240 23.99 17.83 -15.76
CA PRO A 240 25.45 17.93 -15.83
C PRO A 240 25.95 18.53 -17.15
N SER A 241 27.22 18.93 -17.15
CA SER A 241 27.96 19.22 -18.39
C SER A 241 29.40 18.70 -18.25
N PRO A 242 29.85 17.79 -19.14
CA PRO A 242 29.11 17.19 -20.26
C PRO A 242 28.15 16.09 -19.82
N ALA A 243 26.94 16.03 -20.39
CA ALA A 243 25.96 14.98 -20.08
C ALA A 243 26.46 13.56 -20.40
N ALA A 244 27.22 13.39 -21.49
CA ALA A 244 27.71 12.09 -21.94
C ALA A 244 28.59 11.38 -20.90
N GLU A 245 29.51 12.11 -20.25
CA GLU A 245 30.40 11.53 -19.22
C GLU A 245 29.59 11.01 -18.04
N ARG A 246 28.56 11.77 -17.65
CA ARG A 246 27.68 11.42 -16.55
C ARG A 246 26.80 10.21 -16.86
N ILE A 247 26.27 10.10 -18.09
CA ILE A 247 25.53 8.92 -18.53
C ILE A 247 26.40 7.65 -18.42
N ILE A 248 27.66 7.72 -18.89
CA ILE A 248 28.60 6.59 -18.82
C ILE A 248 28.92 6.24 -17.35
N GLU A 249 29.09 7.24 -16.50
CA GLU A 249 29.32 7.05 -15.07
C GLU A 249 28.14 6.33 -14.39
N LEU A 250 26.91 6.83 -14.60
CA LEU A 250 25.71 6.19 -14.08
C LEU A 250 25.59 4.75 -14.58
N ALA A 251 25.83 4.50 -15.86
CA ALA A 251 25.72 3.16 -16.45
C ALA A 251 26.72 2.16 -15.85
N LYS A 252 27.88 2.63 -15.39
CA LYS A 252 28.85 1.78 -14.68
C LYS A 252 28.45 1.47 -13.25
N ARG A 253 27.75 2.39 -12.58
CA ARG A 253 27.34 2.30 -11.17
C ARG A 253 26.03 1.55 -10.98
N MET A 254 25.08 1.74 -11.90
CA MET A 254 23.76 1.10 -11.90
C MET A 254 23.89 -0.27 -12.59
N LYS A 255 24.45 -1.24 -11.88
CA LYS A 255 24.46 -2.66 -12.29
C LYS A 255 23.52 -3.47 -11.43
#